data_AF-A0A239NFK4-F1
#
_entry.id   AF-A0A239NFK4-F1
#
_cell.length_a   1.000
_cell.length_b   1.000
_cell.length_c   1.000
_cell.angle_alpha   90.00
_cell.angle_beta   90.00
_cell.angle_gamma   90.00
#
_symmetry.space_group_name_H-M   'P 1'
#
loop_
_entity.id
_entity.type
_entity.pdbx_description
1 polymer ?
#
loop_
_entity_poly.entity_id
_entity_poly.type
_entity_poly.pdbx_seq_one_letter_code
_entity_poly.pdbx_strand_id
1 'polypeptide(L)'
;MMWQPPGHVPGVHAPGTTVPIPWIIEQQMLAARAQQAAAAAARAEEFRAAAEAMAAEGVLCGEPSCGARAVGRCSRCGQGFCASHNSVDRTTGDLAFWARPELCGSCQDGDIAAEEQRQREARAEAVARLHRARQAEQEHADRVTRNEARTNPAYVRRRSDWLDARISTSFRARTVSDTRAGVAVASLVAVPVLVLVLVGWLASGDQLAAVAIVCLALPLLWWLGWALYTLHRSRRQLRRAEFVEERRRLRLRLGCGAADCERCYA
;
A
#
# COMPACT_ATOMS: atom_id res chain seq x y z
N MET A 1 30.19 -39.98 -22.85
CA MET A 1 29.71 -38.95 -21.90
C MET A 1 29.29 -37.74 -22.74
N MET A 2 27.98 -37.52 -22.87
CA MET A 2 27.41 -36.42 -23.67
C MET A 2 27.07 -35.27 -22.72
N TRP A 3 27.57 -34.07 -23.05
CA TRP A 3 27.40 -32.86 -22.26
C TRP A 3 26.11 -32.16 -22.71
N GLN A 4 25.13 -32.01 -21.81
CA GLN A 4 23.94 -31.19 -22.04
C GLN A 4 24.19 -29.77 -21.46
N PRO A 5 23.95 -28.70 -22.24
CA PRO A 5 24.04 -27.35 -21.72
C PRO A 5 22.82 -27.04 -20.82
N PRO A 6 23.01 -26.28 -19.72
CA PRO A 6 21.92 -25.92 -18.82
C PRO A 6 21.04 -24.83 -19.46
N GLY A 7 19.74 -25.11 -19.61
CA GLY A 7 18.77 -24.13 -20.11
C GLY A 7 17.44 -24.69 -20.65
N HIS A 8 17.25 -26.01 -20.68
CA HIS A 8 15.99 -26.58 -21.16
C HIS A 8 14.96 -26.64 -20.02
N VAL A 9 14.05 -25.67 -19.98
CA VAL A 9 12.77 -25.82 -19.28
C VAL A 9 11.95 -26.80 -20.13
N PRO A 10 11.54 -27.98 -19.63
CA PRO A 10 10.71 -28.89 -20.38
C PRO A 10 9.38 -28.20 -20.68
N GLY A 11 9.24 -27.72 -21.91
CA GLY A 11 7.95 -27.31 -22.45
C GLY A 11 7.06 -28.54 -22.46
N VAL A 12 5.90 -28.42 -21.80
CA VAL A 12 4.82 -29.39 -21.86
C VAL A 12 4.35 -29.45 -23.32
N HIS A 13 4.97 -30.30 -24.12
CA HIS A 13 4.46 -30.68 -25.42
C HIS A 13 3.44 -31.78 -25.17
N ALA A 14 2.15 -31.42 -25.18
CA ALA A 14 1.11 -32.43 -25.36
C ALA A 14 1.37 -33.15 -26.70
N PRO A 15 1.46 -34.49 -26.72
CA PRO A 15 1.75 -35.22 -27.94
C PRO A 15 0.58 -35.07 -28.92
N GLY A 16 0.82 -34.42 -30.06
CA GLY A 16 -0.16 -34.30 -31.16
C GLY A 16 -0.39 -32.89 -31.70
N THR A 17 0.12 -31.83 -31.06
CA THR A 17 -0.05 -30.44 -31.56
C THR A 17 1.30 -29.82 -31.90
N THR A 18 1.63 -29.74 -33.19
CA THR A 18 2.81 -29.02 -33.74
C THR A 18 2.64 -27.50 -33.73
N VAL A 19 1.57 -26.99 -33.13
CA VAL A 19 1.22 -25.57 -33.15
C VAL A 19 1.88 -24.88 -31.95
N PRO A 20 2.72 -23.85 -32.16
CA PRO A 20 3.35 -23.13 -31.07
C PRO A 20 2.29 -22.43 -30.20
N ILE A 21 2.37 -22.58 -28.88
CA ILE A 21 1.43 -22.00 -27.91
C ILE A 21 1.15 -20.50 -28.15
N PRO A 22 2.15 -19.65 -28.48
CA PRO A 22 1.89 -18.24 -28.80
C PRO A 22 0.89 -18.02 -29.95
N TRP A 23 0.92 -18.88 -30.99
CA TRP A 23 0.01 -18.78 -32.12
C TRP A 23 -1.43 -19.15 -31.72
N ILE A 24 -1.62 -20.14 -30.84
CA ILE A 24 -2.95 -20.49 -30.32
C ILE A 24 -3.53 -19.33 -29.52
N ILE A 25 -2.71 -18.68 -28.68
CA ILE A 25 -3.13 -17.50 -27.90
C ILE A 25 -3.52 -16.35 -28.84
N GLU A 26 -2.70 -16.08 -29.87
CA GLU A 26 -2.99 -15.05 -30.85
C GLU A 26 -4.29 -15.34 -31.63
N GLN A 27 -4.52 -16.57 -32.08
CA GLN A 27 -5.75 -16.99 -32.75
C GLN A 27 -6.97 -16.86 -31.82
N GLN A 28 -6.84 -17.24 -30.55
CA GLN A 28 -7.90 -17.06 -29.56
C GLN A 28 -8.21 -15.57 -29.32
N MET A 29 -7.19 -14.72 -29.24
CA MET A 29 -7.38 -13.27 -29.11
C MET A 29 -8.05 -12.66 -30.35
N LEU A 30 -7.66 -13.07 -31.55
CA LEU A 30 -8.29 -12.61 -32.80
C LEU A 30 -9.74 -13.08 -32.90
N ALA A 31 -10.02 -14.33 -32.56
CA ALA A 31 -11.38 -14.87 -32.52
C ALA A 31 -12.25 -14.13 -31.48
N ALA A 32 -11.71 -13.86 -30.29
CA ALA A 32 -12.40 -13.10 -29.26
C ALA A 32 -12.72 -11.67 -29.71
N ARG A 33 -11.76 -10.98 -30.35
CA ARG A 33 -11.98 -9.64 -30.93
C ARG A 33 -13.02 -9.66 -32.03
N ALA A 34 -13.00 -10.65 -32.91
CA ALA A 34 -13.98 -10.80 -33.97
C ALA A 34 -15.39 -11.06 -33.42
N GLN A 35 -15.52 -11.91 -32.39
CA GLN A 35 -16.78 -12.15 -31.70
C GLN A 35 -17.30 -10.88 -31.00
N GLN A 36 -16.42 -10.12 -30.33
CA GLN A 36 -16.77 -8.85 -29.70
C GLN A 36 -17.25 -7.82 -30.74
N ALA A 37 -16.56 -7.71 -31.88
CA ALA A 37 -16.94 -6.83 -32.97
C ALA A 37 -18.30 -7.22 -33.58
N ALA A 38 -18.54 -8.51 -33.80
CA ALA A 38 -19.82 -9.03 -34.29
C ALA A 38 -20.97 -8.75 -33.31
N ALA A 39 -20.75 -8.97 -32.01
CA ALA A 39 -21.74 -8.67 -30.97
C ALA A 39 -22.01 -7.15 -30.86
N ALA A 40 -20.99 -6.31 -31.00
CA ALA A 40 -21.16 -4.86 -31.02
C ALA A 40 -21.97 -4.40 -32.23
N ALA A 41 -21.71 -4.97 -33.42
CA ALA A 41 -22.47 -4.68 -34.63
C ALA A 41 -23.94 -5.10 -34.51
N ALA A 42 -24.22 -6.30 -34.00
CA ALA A 42 -25.58 -6.77 -33.75
C ALA A 42 -26.36 -5.84 -32.80
N ARG A 43 -25.74 -5.43 -31.69
CA ARG A 43 -26.33 -4.46 -30.76
C ARG A 43 -26.59 -3.11 -31.41
N ALA A 44 -25.67 -2.63 -32.25
CA ALA A 44 -25.85 -1.36 -32.96
C ALA A 44 -27.04 -1.39 -33.93
N GLU A 45 -27.31 -2.53 -34.55
CA GLU A 45 -28.49 -2.73 -35.40
C GLU A 45 -29.80 -2.71 -34.59
N GLU A 46 -29.84 -3.45 -33.48
CA GLU A 46 -31.01 -3.46 -32.56
C GLU A 46 -31.32 -2.06 -32.03
N PHE A 47 -30.29 -1.31 -31.64
CA PHE A 47 -30.44 0.07 -31.21
C PHE A 47 -30.98 0.99 -32.31
N ARG A 48 -30.54 0.80 -33.55
CA ARG A 48 -31.02 1.60 -34.68
C ARG A 48 -32.50 1.34 -34.93
N ALA A 49 -32.91 0.08 -34.96
CA ALA A 49 -34.32 -0.31 -35.14
C ALA A 49 -35.21 0.24 -34.00
N ALA A 50 -34.74 0.16 -32.75
CA ALA A 50 -35.45 0.73 -31.60
C ALA A 50 -35.58 2.26 -31.70
N ALA A 51 -34.53 2.94 -32.17
CA ALA A 51 -34.55 4.39 -32.35
C ALA A 51 -35.53 4.84 -33.44
N GLU A 52 -35.61 4.11 -34.55
CA GLU A 52 -36.59 4.37 -35.61
C GLU A 52 -38.03 4.21 -35.12
N ALA A 53 -38.31 3.15 -34.35
CA ALA A 53 -39.62 2.94 -33.73
C ALA A 53 -40.01 4.09 -32.77
N MET A 54 -39.08 4.51 -31.90
CA MET A 54 -39.30 5.62 -30.96
C MET A 54 -39.48 6.97 -31.67
N ALA A 55 -38.76 7.19 -32.77
CA ALA A 55 -38.92 8.38 -33.59
C ALA A 55 -40.30 8.45 -34.25
N ALA A 56 -40.88 7.31 -34.65
CA ALA A 56 -42.24 7.23 -35.19
C ALA A 56 -43.31 7.53 -34.12
N GLU A 57 -43.07 7.16 -32.86
CA GLU A 57 -43.94 7.48 -31.72
C GLU A 57 -43.77 8.93 -31.21
N GLY A 58 -42.77 9.68 -31.67
CA GLY A 58 -42.49 11.04 -31.20
C GLY A 58 -41.95 11.11 -29.76
N VAL A 59 -41.36 10.02 -29.25
CA VAL A 59 -40.83 9.97 -27.87
C VAL A 59 -39.56 10.79 -27.75
N LEU A 60 -39.49 11.65 -26.73
CA LEU A 60 -38.32 12.46 -26.41
C LEU A 60 -37.55 11.90 -25.22
N CYS A 61 -36.27 12.28 -25.12
CA CYS A 61 -35.45 11.99 -23.95
C CYS A 61 -36.05 12.66 -22.71
N GLY A 62 -36.19 11.89 -21.62
CA GLY A 62 -36.72 12.35 -20.33
C GLY A 62 -35.76 13.20 -19.51
N GLU A 63 -34.51 13.37 -19.95
CA GLU A 63 -33.57 14.29 -19.33
C GLU A 63 -34.05 15.75 -19.54
N PRO A 64 -34.30 16.53 -18.46
CA PRO A 64 -35.02 17.81 -18.53
C PRO A 64 -34.47 18.85 -19.50
N SER A 65 -33.18 18.77 -19.84
CA SER A 65 -32.48 19.72 -20.71
C SER A 65 -32.18 19.19 -22.12
N CYS A 66 -32.43 17.91 -22.39
CA CYS A 66 -31.95 17.28 -23.63
C CYS A 66 -32.87 17.54 -24.81
N GLY A 67 -34.17 17.22 -24.67
CA GLY A 67 -35.17 17.35 -25.74
C GLY A 67 -34.89 16.54 -27.02
N ALA A 68 -33.80 15.76 -27.08
CA ALA A 68 -33.46 14.95 -28.23
C ALA A 68 -34.45 13.78 -28.39
N ARG A 69 -34.57 13.27 -29.63
CA ARG A 69 -35.37 12.07 -29.90
C ARG A 69 -34.82 10.88 -29.10
N ALA A 70 -35.72 10.13 -28.47
CA ALA A 70 -35.35 8.94 -27.75
C ALA A 70 -34.92 7.85 -28.73
N VAL A 71 -33.90 7.08 -28.34
CA VAL A 71 -33.44 5.88 -29.03
C VAL A 71 -33.95 4.60 -28.35
N GLY A 72 -34.50 4.73 -27.15
CA GLY A 72 -35.08 3.64 -26.37
C GLY A 72 -35.84 4.15 -25.15
N ARG A 73 -36.47 3.22 -24.41
CA ARG A 73 -37.11 3.49 -23.12
C ARG A 73 -36.42 2.68 -22.04
N CYS A 74 -36.15 3.32 -20.90
CA CYS A 74 -35.55 2.65 -19.75
C CYS A 74 -36.52 1.61 -19.20
N SER A 75 -36.11 0.35 -19.15
CA SER A 75 -36.89 -0.75 -18.57
C SER A 75 -37.20 -0.58 -17.08
N ARG A 76 -36.45 0.28 -16.37
CA ARG A 76 -36.64 0.55 -14.95
C ARG A 76 -37.56 1.75 -14.67
N CYS A 77 -37.27 2.91 -15.25
CA CYS A 77 -38.02 4.13 -14.99
C CYS A 77 -39.03 4.52 -16.09
N GLY A 78 -39.06 3.78 -17.20
CA GLY A 78 -39.97 4.01 -18.34
C GLY A 78 -39.63 5.22 -19.20
N GLN A 79 -38.71 6.08 -18.78
CA GLN A 79 -38.35 7.30 -19.51
C GLN A 79 -37.63 7.00 -20.82
N GLY A 80 -37.93 7.79 -21.85
CA GLY A 80 -37.15 7.79 -23.09
C GLY A 80 -35.74 8.29 -22.83
N PHE A 81 -34.73 7.71 -23.50
CA PHE A 81 -33.36 8.20 -23.44
C PHE A 81 -32.81 8.33 -24.87
N CYS A 82 -32.03 9.37 -25.14
CA CYS A 82 -31.33 9.54 -26.42
C CYS A 82 -29.97 8.85 -26.39
N ALA A 83 -29.25 8.77 -27.51
CA ALA A 83 -27.95 8.10 -27.57
C ALA A 83 -26.90 8.66 -26.57
N SER A 84 -26.95 9.95 -26.22
CA SER A 84 -26.01 10.57 -25.27
C SER A 84 -26.37 10.37 -23.80
N HIS A 85 -27.65 10.07 -23.51
CA HIS A 85 -28.16 9.75 -22.17
C HIS A 85 -28.52 8.27 -22.02
N ASN A 86 -28.33 7.50 -23.09
CA ASN A 86 -28.04 6.09 -23.03
C ASN A 86 -26.65 5.96 -22.42
N SER A 87 -26.49 5.07 -21.46
CA SER A 87 -25.20 4.72 -20.88
C SER A 87 -24.37 3.90 -21.87
N VAL A 88 -24.07 4.48 -23.03
CA VAL A 88 -23.05 3.97 -23.93
C VAL A 88 -21.74 4.66 -23.57
N ASP A 89 -20.89 3.88 -22.92
CA ASP A 89 -19.45 3.88 -23.16
C ASP A 89 -18.79 5.27 -23.09
N ARG A 90 -18.88 5.91 -21.92
CA ARG A 90 -17.99 7.03 -21.59
C ARG A 90 -16.59 6.47 -21.38
N THR A 91 -15.87 6.35 -22.50
CA THR A 91 -14.41 6.36 -22.62
C THR A 91 -13.69 5.17 -21.97
N THR A 92 -13.04 4.36 -22.80
CA THR A 92 -11.71 3.78 -22.51
C THR A 92 -11.58 2.84 -21.31
N GLY A 93 -11.58 1.51 -21.55
CA GLY A 93 -10.81 0.59 -20.72
C GLY A 93 -11.38 -0.82 -20.61
N ASP A 94 -12.41 -1.01 -19.80
CA ASP A 94 -12.91 -2.37 -19.44
C ASP A 94 -14.37 -2.39 -18.94
N LEU A 95 -15.11 -1.27 -19.04
CA LEU A 95 -16.47 -1.15 -18.49
C LEU A 95 -17.59 -1.51 -19.47
N ALA A 96 -17.27 -1.98 -20.68
CA ALA A 96 -18.24 -2.47 -21.66
C ALA A 96 -19.12 -3.62 -21.11
N PHE A 97 -18.70 -4.29 -20.04
CA PHE A 97 -19.46 -5.34 -19.36
C PHE A 97 -20.77 -4.82 -18.72
N TRP A 98 -20.85 -3.54 -18.36
CA TRP A 98 -22.01 -2.98 -17.64
C TRP A 98 -22.97 -2.19 -18.51
N ALA A 99 -22.68 -2.01 -19.80
CA ALA A 99 -23.58 -1.32 -20.72
C ALA A 99 -24.87 -2.15 -20.89
N ARG A 100 -25.89 -1.81 -20.12
CA ARG A 100 -27.22 -2.41 -20.19
C ARG A 100 -28.04 -1.58 -21.18
N PRO A 101 -28.18 -2.04 -22.43
CA PRO A 101 -28.79 -1.23 -23.49
C PRO A 101 -30.24 -0.82 -23.21
N GLU A 102 -30.89 -1.48 -22.26
CA GLU A 102 -32.26 -1.26 -21.83
C GLU A 102 -32.43 -0.24 -20.69
N LEU A 103 -31.36 0.39 -20.20
CA LEU A 103 -31.40 1.37 -19.10
C LEU A 103 -30.98 2.77 -19.55
N CYS A 104 -31.59 3.80 -18.94
CA CYS A 104 -31.07 5.16 -19.07
C CYS A 104 -29.81 5.35 -18.20
N GLY A 105 -28.99 6.34 -18.56
CA GLY A 105 -27.73 6.66 -17.90
C GLY A 105 -27.87 6.81 -16.39
N SER A 106 -28.89 7.55 -15.93
CA SER A 106 -29.14 7.74 -14.49
C SER A 106 -29.43 6.42 -13.74
N CYS A 107 -30.23 5.52 -14.32
CA CYS A 107 -30.51 4.22 -13.70
C CYS A 107 -29.28 3.31 -13.68
N GLN A 108 -28.46 3.35 -14.73
CA GLN A 108 -27.23 2.57 -14.80
C GLN A 108 -26.17 3.13 -13.83
N ASP A 109 -26.03 4.45 -13.71
CA ASP A 109 -25.13 5.09 -12.73
C ASP A 109 -25.50 4.68 -11.29
N GLY A 110 -26.79 4.57 -10.99
CA GLY A 110 -27.27 4.03 -9.71
C GLY A 110 -26.85 2.59 -9.46
N ASP A 111 -26.91 1.73 -10.48
CA ASP A 111 -26.46 0.33 -10.38
C ASP A 111 -24.95 0.23 -10.20
N ILE A 112 -24.18 1.04 -10.94
CA ILE A 112 -22.72 1.11 -10.84
C ILE A 112 -22.32 1.56 -9.43
N ALA A 113 -22.92 2.65 -8.93
CA ALA A 113 -22.64 3.16 -7.59
C ALA A 113 -22.99 2.13 -6.49
N ALA A 114 -24.13 1.43 -6.65
CA ALA A 114 -24.53 0.38 -5.71
C ALA A 114 -23.56 -0.82 -5.75
N GLU A 115 -23.08 -1.22 -6.92
CA GLU A 115 -22.09 -2.29 -7.06
C GLU A 115 -20.72 -1.88 -6.52
N GLU A 116 -20.25 -0.68 -6.82
CA GLU A 116 -19.02 -0.15 -6.23
C GLU A 116 -19.09 -0.13 -4.70
N GLN A 117 -20.23 0.27 -4.14
CA GLN A 117 -20.44 0.26 -2.70
C GLN A 117 -20.38 -1.17 -2.13
N ARG A 118 -21.06 -2.14 -2.77
CA ARG A 118 -20.96 -3.56 -2.39
C ARG A 118 -19.51 -4.07 -2.45
N GLN A 119 -18.75 -3.69 -3.47
CA GLN A 119 -17.35 -4.07 -3.60
C GLN A 119 -16.47 -3.43 -2.53
N ARG A 120 -16.70 -2.16 -2.18
CA ARG A 120 -15.99 -1.48 -1.08
C ARG A 120 -16.28 -2.16 0.25
N GLU A 121 -17.52 -2.51 0.52
CA GLU A 121 -17.94 -3.24 1.73
C GLU A 121 -17.31 -4.64 1.79
N ALA A 122 -17.36 -5.40 0.68
CA ALA A 122 -16.73 -6.72 0.60
C ALA A 122 -15.20 -6.65 0.81
N ARG A 123 -14.53 -5.63 0.25
CA ARG A 123 -13.09 -5.39 0.48
C ARG A 123 -12.80 -5.03 1.94
N ALA A 124 -13.60 -4.15 2.54
CA ALA A 124 -13.46 -3.79 3.95
C ALA A 124 -13.64 -5.01 4.87
N GLU A 125 -14.63 -5.85 4.58
CA GLU A 125 -14.88 -7.08 5.33
C GLU A 125 -13.72 -8.09 5.16
N ALA A 126 -13.18 -8.25 3.94
CA ALA A 126 -12.03 -9.11 3.69
C ALA A 126 -10.78 -8.66 4.48
N VAL A 127 -10.51 -7.35 4.53
CA VAL A 127 -9.42 -6.78 5.34
C VAL A 127 -9.65 -7.02 6.82
N ALA A 128 -10.89 -6.82 7.30
CA ALA A 128 -11.24 -7.09 8.70
C ALA A 128 -11.11 -8.58 9.08
N ARG A 129 -11.43 -9.51 8.16
CA ARG A 129 -11.20 -10.95 8.36
C ARG A 129 -9.71 -11.27 8.46
N LEU A 130 -8.89 -10.71 7.56
CA LEU A 130 -7.44 -10.90 7.60
C LEU A 130 -6.81 -10.36 8.90
N HIS A 131 -7.28 -9.20 9.37
CA HIS A 131 -6.80 -8.62 10.62
C HIS A 131 -7.14 -9.49 11.83
N ARG A 132 -8.38 -9.99 11.91
CA ARG A 132 -8.80 -10.92 12.97
C ARG A 132 -8.01 -12.22 12.94
N ALA A 133 -7.73 -12.77 11.76
CA ALA A 133 -6.90 -13.97 11.62
C ALA A 133 -5.48 -13.74 12.14
N ARG A 134 -4.84 -12.62 11.76
CA ARG A 134 -3.51 -12.26 12.28
C ARG A 134 -3.49 -12.06 13.79
N GLN A 135 -4.53 -11.45 14.36
CA GLN A 135 -4.63 -11.29 15.81
C GLN A 135 -4.76 -12.65 16.50
N ALA A 136 -5.60 -13.56 15.99
CA ALA A 136 -5.75 -14.90 16.53
C ALA A 136 -4.44 -15.71 16.46
N GLU A 137 -3.69 -15.59 15.37
CA GLU A 137 -2.36 -16.19 15.22
C GLU A 137 -1.36 -15.63 16.22
N GLN A 138 -1.32 -14.31 16.40
CA GLN A 138 -0.46 -13.65 17.40
C GLN A 138 -0.79 -14.11 18.82
N GLU A 139 -2.07 -14.13 19.18
CA GLU A 139 -2.51 -14.62 20.49
C GLU A 139 -2.15 -16.09 20.70
N HIS A 140 -2.28 -16.93 19.67
CA HIS A 140 -1.89 -18.32 19.72
C HIS A 140 -0.38 -18.46 19.92
N ALA A 141 0.43 -17.74 19.15
CA ALA A 141 1.89 -17.70 19.29
C ALA A 141 2.32 -17.23 20.68
N ASP A 142 1.63 -16.23 21.26
CA ASP A 142 1.87 -15.76 22.62
C ASP A 142 1.49 -16.79 23.68
N ARG A 143 0.41 -17.56 23.46
CA ARG A 143 0.04 -18.68 24.35
C ARG A 143 1.08 -19.79 24.30
N VAL A 144 1.53 -20.19 23.10
CA VAL A 144 2.58 -21.20 22.91
C VAL A 144 3.87 -20.74 23.58
N THR A 145 4.33 -19.51 23.29
CA THR A 145 5.52 -18.91 23.88
C THR A 145 5.45 -18.88 25.41
N ARG A 146 4.30 -18.51 26.00
CA ARG A 146 4.10 -18.53 27.45
C ARG A 146 4.10 -19.94 28.04
N ASN A 147 3.53 -20.91 27.33
CA ASN A 147 3.54 -22.31 27.75
C ASN A 147 4.98 -22.86 27.72
N GLU A 148 5.70 -22.69 26.61
CA GLU A 148 7.10 -23.10 26.48
C GLU A 148 7.99 -22.48 27.56
N ALA A 149 7.81 -21.19 27.86
CA ALA A 149 8.55 -20.53 28.94
C ALA A 149 8.25 -21.09 30.34
N ARG A 150 7.08 -21.72 30.55
CA ARG A 150 6.71 -22.37 31.82
C ARG A 150 7.18 -23.82 31.89
N THR A 151 7.08 -24.55 30.79
CA THR A 151 7.26 -26.02 30.78
C THR A 151 8.63 -26.45 30.29
N ASN A 152 9.37 -25.60 29.56
CA ASN A 152 10.64 -25.96 28.93
C ASN A 152 11.81 -25.10 29.45
N PRO A 153 12.62 -25.60 30.42
CA PRO A 153 13.77 -24.86 30.94
C PRO A 153 14.87 -24.61 29.89
N ALA A 154 15.00 -25.46 28.87
CA ALA A 154 15.96 -25.26 27.79
C ALA A 154 15.54 -24.10 26.85
N TYR A 155 14.24 -23.85 26.70
CA TYR A 155 13.74 -22.67 26.00
C TYR A 155 14.10 -21.38 26.75
N VAL A 156 13.92 -21.35 28.07
CA VAL A 156 14.23 -20.17 28.89
C VAL A 156 15.72 -19.84 28.85
N ARG A 157 16.61 -20.84 28.92
CA ARG A 157 18.07 -20.65 28.77
C ARG A 157 18.43 -20.07 27.41
N ARG A 158 17.99 -20.69 26.31
CA ARG A 158 18.23 -20.17 24.94
C ARG A 158 17.74 -18.74 24.76
N ARG A 159 16.57 -18.40 25.30
CA ARG A 159 16.04 -17.04 25.26
C ARG A 159 16.89 -16.06 26.07
N SER A 160 17.40 -16.45 27.23
CA SER A 160 18.35 -15.66 28.01
C SER A 160 19.65 -15.41 27.24
N ASP A 161 20.24 -16.45 26.66
CA ASP A 161 21.50 -16.35 25.90
C ASP A 161 21.34 -15.44 24.68
N TRP A 162 20.20 -15.55 23.98
CA TRP A 162 19.88 -14.67 22.85
C TRP A 162 19.71 -13.21 23.29
N LEU A 163 19.04 -12.95 24.41
CA LEU A 163 18.91 -11.60 24.96
C LEU A 163 20.28 -11.02 25.34
N ASP A 164 21.15 -11.83 25.95
CA ASP A 164 22.50 -11.41 26.35
C ASP A 164 23.41 -11.10 25.15
N ALA A 165 23.33 -11.93 24.09
CA ALA A 165 24.00 -11.67 22.82
C ALA A 165 23.47 -10.38 22.15
N ARG A 166 22.17 -10.13 22.20
CA ARG A 166 21.56 -8.92 21.60
C ARG A 166 21.88 -7.65 22.39
N ILE A 167 21.91 -7.73 23.71
CA ILE A 167 22.30 -6.62 24.57
C ILE A 167 23.77 -6.25 24.30
N SER A 168 24.68 -7.23 24.33
CA SER A 168 26.12 -6.99 24.11
C SER A 168 26.43 -6.38 22.73
N THR A 169 25.77 -6.87 21.67
CA THR A 169 25.88 -6.29 20.32
C THR A 169 25.33 -4.85 20.25
N SER A 170 24.21 -4.56 20.93
CA SER A 170 23.63 -3.21 20.97
C SER A 170 24.47 -2.19 21.77
N PHE A 171 25.26 -2.65 22.74
CA PHE A 171 26.22 -1.80 23.47
C PHE A 171 27.43 -1.45 22.61
N ARG A 172 27.99 -2.42 21.85
CA ARG A 172 29.07 -2.14 20.88
C ARG A 172 28.64 -1.20 19.76
N ALA A 173 27.40 -1.29 19.28
CA ALA A 173 26.90 -0.39 18.25
C ALA A 173 26.76 1.08 18.75
N ARG A 174 26.55 1.27 20.07
CA ARG A 174 26.36 2.59 20.68
C ARG A 174 27.64 3.41 20.78
N THR A 175 28.75 2.77 21.16
CA THR A 175 30.04 3.46 21.27
C THR A 175 30.53 3.99 19.93
N VAL A 176 30.20 3.30 18.84
CA VAL A 176 30.53 3.74 17.46
C VAL A 176 29.56 4.80 16.94
N SER A 177 28.28 4.79 17.36
CA SER A 177 27.31 5.81 16.92
C SER A 177 27.44 7.13 17.65
N ASP A 178 27.71 7.10 18.97
CA ASP A 178 27.80 8.32 19.79
C ASP A 178 29.05 9.14 19.42
N THR A 179 30.15 8.48 19.04
CA THR A 179 31.36 9.13 18.51
C THR A 179 31.12 9.78 17.15
N ARG A 180 30.45 9.09 16.21
CA ARG A 180 30.10 9.65 14.90
C ARG A 180 29.07 10.78 14.98
N ALA A 181 28.11 10.69 15.90
CA ALA A 181 27.13 11.74 16.14
C ALA A 181 27.78 13.00 16.71
N GLY A 182 28.74 12.87 17.63
CA GLY A 182 29.51 14.00 18.15
C GLY A 182 30.29 14.74 17.06
N VAL A 183 30.95 13.99 16.16
CA VAL A 183 31.68 14.57 15.01
C VAL A 183 30.72 15.25 14.03
N ALA A 184 29.61 14.61 13.67
CA ALA A 184 28.64 15.19 12.72
C ALA A 184 27.97 16.47 13.26
N VAL A 185 27.62 16.50 14.56
CA VAL A 185 27.05 17.70 15.19
C VAL A 185 28.07 18.83 15.24
N ALA A 186 29.34 18.54 15.55
CA ALA A 186 30.39 19.55 15.54
C ALA A 186 30.60 20.14 14.14
N SER A 187 30.60 19.31 13.08
CA SER A 187 30.74 19.77 11.69
C SER A 187 29.53 20.58 11.20
N LEU A 188 28.32 20.20 11.58
CA LEU A 188 27.08 20.91 11.19
C LEU A 188 26.95 22.29 11.84
N VAL A 189 27.65 22.57 12.94
CA VAL A 189 27.64 23.89 13.59
C VAL A 189 28.82 24.74 13.14
N ALA A 190 30.03 24.15 13.07
CA ALA A 190 31.23 24.90 12.73
C ALA A 190 31.22 25.42 11.28
N VAL A 191 30.76 24.62 10.32
CA VAL A 191 30.79 24.97 8.89
C VAL A 191 29.83 26.12 8.55
N PRO A 192 28.54 26.12 8.96
CA PRO A 192 27.64 27.23 8.66
C PRO A 192 28.03 28.53 9.35
N VAL A 193 28.55 28.47 10.58
CA VAL A 193 29.05 29.67 11.29
C VAL A 193 30.24 30.27 10.54
N LEU A 194 31.18 29.43 10.10
CA LEU A 194 32.33 29.89 9.30
C LEU A 194 31.88 30.52 7.97
N VAL A 195 30.92 29.90 7.27
CA VAL A 195 30.35 30.41 6.01
C VAL A 195 29.62 31.74 6.23
N LEU A 196 28.85 31.88 7.31
CA LEU A 196 28.17 33.14 7.64
C LEU A 196 29.15 34.27 7.96
N VAL A 197 30.25 33.98 8.68
CA VAL A 197 31.31 34.96 8.95
C VAL A 197 31.98 35.39 7.65
N LEU A 198 32.30 34.44 6.75
CA LEU A 198 32.89 34.72 5.44
C LEU A 198 31.97 35.54 4.52
N VAL A 199 30.68 35.21 4.48
CA VAL A 199 29.69 35.94 3.66
C VAL A 199 29.43 37.34 4.23
N GLY A 200 29.36 37.48 5.56
CA GLY A 200 29.21 38.78 6.22
C GLY A 200 30.37 39.74 5.95
N TRP A 201 31.58 39.21 5.73
CA TRP A 201 32.75 40.01 5.33
C TRP A 201 32.70 40.52 3.88
N LEU A 202 31.89 39.90 3.01
CA LEU A 202 31.87 40.15 1.57
C LEU A 202 30.59 40.85 1.06
N ALA A 203 29.56 41.00 1.89
CA ALA A 203 28.24 41.43 1.47
C ALA A 203 28.05 42.96 1.48
N SER A 204 27.49 43.51 0.40
CA SER A 204 27.03 44.92 0.28
C SER A 204 25.55 45.07 0.68
N GLY A 205 25.13 46.32 0.97
CA GLY A 205 23.95 46.67 1.78
C GLY A 205 22.61 45.99 1.49
N ASP A 206 22.30 45.62 0.24
CA ASP A 206 21.03 44.98 -0.11
C ASP A 206 20.99 43.47 0.21
N GLN A 207 22.13 42.84 0.48
CA GLN A 207 22.21 41.41 0.84
C GLN A 207 21.92 41.14 2.33
N LEU A 208 21.86 42.18 3.16
CA LEU A 208 21.69 42.04 4.61
C LEU A 208 20.33 41.45 5.01
N ALA A 209 19.27 41.73 4.26
CA ALA A 209 17.94 41.18 4.54
C ALA A 209 17.88 39.66 4.29
N ALA A 210 18.51 39.18 3.21
CA ALA A 210 18.59 37.75 2.92
C ALA A 210 19.47 37.02 3.95
N VAL A 211 20.58 37.62 4.35
CA VAL A 211 21.45 37.08 5.42
C VAL A 211 20.71 36.99 6.75
N ALA A 212 19.91 38.01 7.12
CA ALA A 212 19.12 37.99 8.35
C ALA A 212 18.10 36.83 8.39
N ILE A 213 17.41 36.56 7.28
CA ILE A 213 16.46 35.44 7.18
C ILE A 213 17.17 34.09 7.34
N VAL A 214 18.34 33.91 6.69
CA VAL A 214 19.12 32.67 6.82
C VAL A 214 19.65 32.49 8.26
N CYS A 215 20.12 33.56 8.89
CA CYS A 215 20.57 33.56 10.28
C CYS A 215 19.46 33.21 11.28
N LEU A 216 18.20 33.52 10.98
CA LEU A 216 17.04 33.14 11.81
C LEU A 216 16.52 31.72 11.52
N ALA A 217 16.58 31.28 10.26
CA ALA A 217 16.08 29.96 9.85
C ALA A 217 16.97 28.80 10.33
N LEU A 218 18.29 28.99 10.33
CA LEU A 218 19.26 27.96 10.75
C LEU A 218 19.10 27.49 12.21
N PRO A 219 18.99 28.37 13.22
CA PRO A 219 18.78 27.94 14.61
C PRO A 219 17.42 27.26 14.81
N LEU A 220 16.38 27.68 14.07
CA LEU A 220 15.06 27.04 14.08
C LEU A 220 15.11 25.60 13.54
N LEU A 221 15.75 25.39 12.39
CA LEU A 221 15.95 24.06 11.82
C LEU A 221 16.82 23.18 12.72
N TRP A 222 17.86 23.75 13.34
CA TRP A 222 18.69 23.06 14.31
C TRP A 222 17.89 22.62 15.54
N TRP A 223 17.05 23.50 16.09
CA TRP A 223 16.18 23.19 17.23
C TRP A 223 15.17 22.09 16.89
N LEU A 224 14.55 22.14 15.71
CA LEU A 224 13.66 21.09 15.19
C LEU A 224 14.38 19.74 15.05
N GLY A 225 15.60 19.75 14.52
CA GLY A 225 16.45 18.55 14.43
C GLY A 225 16.77 17.98 15.81
N TRP A 226 17.10 18.83 16.78
CA TRP A 226 17.37 18.41 18.16
C TRP A 226 16.11 17.86 18.86
N ALA A 227 14.96 18.48 18.68
CA ALA A 227 13.68 18.01 19.22
C ALA A 227 13.32 16.62 18.66
N LEU A 228 13.47 16.40 17.36
CA LEU A 228 13.26 15.09 16.74
C LEU A 228 14.28 14.05 17.23
N TYR A 229 15.54 14.43 17.40
CA TYR A 229 16.57 13.55 17.94
C TYR A 229 16.28 13.13 19.39
N THR A 230 15.87 14.06 20.25
CA THR A 230 15.52 13.79 21.66
C THR A 230 14.25 12.94 21.79
N LEU A 231 13.24 13.17 20.94
CA LEU A 231 12.05 12.32 20.83
C LEU A 231 12.40 10.89 20.38
N HIS A 232 13.31 10.74 19.42
CA HIS A 232 13.76 9.40 19.01
C HIS A 232 14.58 8.71 20.10
N ARG A 233 15.45 9.46 20.79
CA ARG A 233 16.26 8.97 21.91
C ARG A 233 15.39 8.51 23.08
N SER A 234 14.36 9.27 23.46
CA SER A 234 13.43 8.90 24.53
C SER A 234 12.61 7.65 24.17
N ARG A 235 12.09 7.55 22.94
CA ARG A 235 11.42 6.32 22.45
C ARG A 235 12.33 5.09 22.46
N ARG A 236 13.63 5.27 22.22
CA ARG A 236 14.63 4.19 22.34
C ARG A 236 14.94 3.84 23.79
N GLN A 237 14.87 4.80 24.72
CA GLN A 237 15.06 4.55 26.15
C GLN A 237 13.87 3.81 26.77
N LEU A 238 12.63 4.17 26.41
CA LEU A 238 11.42 3.47 26.88
C LEU A 238 11.43 1.99 26.50
N ARG A 239 11.73 1.67 25.23
CA ARG A 239 11.88 0.28 24.78
C ARG A 239 12.96 -0.49 25.55
N ARG A 240 14.02 0.19 26.00
CA ARG A 240 15.10 -0.45 26.79
C ARG A 240 14.67 -0.70 28.23
N ALA A 241 13.91 0.20 28.84
CA ALA A 241 13.34 -0.01 30.17
C ALA A 241 12.46 -1.27 30.17
N GLU A 242 11.62 -1.44 29.16
CA GLU A 242 10.82 -2.66 28.95
C GLU A 242 11.70 -3.92 28.83
N PHE A 243 12.77 -3.88 28.04
CA PHE A 243 13.70 -5.01 27.91
C PHE A 243 14.42 -5.36 29.23
N VAL A 244 14.83 -4.36 30.03
CA VAL A 244 15.50 -4.59 31.32
C VAL A 244 14.52 -5.17 32.34
N GLU A 245 13.30 -4.66 32.38
CA GLU A 245 12.20 -5.17 33.21
C GLU A 245 11.89 -6.64 32.87
N GLU A 246 11.81 -6.98 31.57
CA GLU A 246 11.55 -8.35 31.11
C GLU A 246 12.70 -9.30 31.48
N ARG A 247 13.96 -8.85 31.37
CA ARG A 247 15.14 -9.62 31.81
C ARG A 247 15.12 -9.88 33.31
N ARG A 248 14.74 -8.88 34.13
CA ARG A 248 14.60 -9.03 35.58
C ARG A 248 13.52 -10.06 35.93
N ARG A 249 12.37 -10.01 35.25
CA ARG A 249 11.27 -11.00 35.43
C ARG A 249 11.69 -12.42 35.04
N LEU A 250 12.44 -12.59 33.96
CA LEU A 250 12.93 -13.90 33.52
C LEU A 250 13.95 -14.50 34.49
N ARG A 251 14.88 -13.71 35.04
CA ARG A 251 15.85 -14.17 36.05
C ARG A 251 15.19 -14.59 37.36
N LEU A 252 14.20 -13.84 37.84
CA LEU A 252 13.41 -14.21 39.01
C LEU A 252 12.68 -15.56 38.81
N ARG A 253 12.23 -15.87 37.59
CA ARG A 253 11.61 -17.17 37.27
C ARG A 253 12.58 -18.33 37.18
N LEU A 254 13.85 -18.07 36.87
CA LEU A 254 14.91 -19.09 36.81
C LEU A 254 15.46 -19.48 38.19
N GLY A 255 14.94 -18.89 39.27
CA GLY A 255 15.35 -19.24 40.64
C GLY A 255 16.68 -18.62 41.08
N CYS A 256 17.23 -17.66 40.34
CA CYS A 256 18.32 -16.84 40.84
C CYS A 256 17.75 -15.97 41.97
N GLY A 257 18.07 -16.30 43.22
CA GLY A 257 17.66 -15.51 44.38
C GLY A 257 18.17 -14.07 44.25
N ALA A 258 17.43 -13.11 44.79
CA ALA A 258 17.77 -11.68 44.69
C ALA A 258 19.20 -11.35 45.19
N ALA A 259 19.75 -12.19 46.07
CA ALA A 259 21.11 -12.08 46.60
C ALA A 259 22.23 -12.40 45.58
N ASP A 260 21.99 -13.26 44.59
CA ASP A 260 22.99 -13.56 43.54
C ASP A 260 23.00 -12.50 42.44
N CYS A 261 21.95 -11.68 42.35
CA CYS A 261 21.88 -10.61 41.36
C CYS A 261 22.90 -9.49 41.62
N GLU A 262 23.16 -9.08 42.86
CA GLU A 262 24.11 -7.99 43.15
C GLU A 262 25.56 -8.34 42.79
N ARG A 263 25.96 -9.62 42.91
CA ARG A 263 27.33 -10.05 42.57
C ARG A 263 27.62 -10.12 41.07
N CYS A 264 26.61 -10.15 40.21
CA CYS A 264 26.80 -10.17 38.75
C CYS A 264 26.78 -8.77 38.10
N TYR A 265 26.56 -7.71 38.88
CA TYR A 265 26.53 -6.32 38.40
C TYR A 265 27.66 -5.43 38.94
N ALA A 266 28.54 -5.97 39.80
CA ALA A 266 29.84 -5.37 40.12
C ALA A 266 30.88 -5.78 39.07
#